data_AF-P59069-F1
#
_entry.id   AF-P59069-F1
#
_cell.length_a   1.000
_cell.length_b   1.000
_cell.length_c   1.000
_cell.angle_alpha   90.00
_cell.angle_beta   90.00
_cell.angle_gamma   90.00
#
_symmetry.space_group_name_H-M   'P 1'
#
loop_
_entity.id
_entity.type
_entity.pdbx_description
1 polymer ?
#
loop_
_entity_poly.entity_id
_entity_poly.type
_entity_poly.pdbx_seq_one_letter_code
_entity_poly.pdbx_strand_id
1 'polypeptide(L)' 'NLIQLSNMIKCAIPGSRPLLHYTDYGCYCGKGGSGTPVDELDRCCK' A
#
# COMPACT_ATOMS: atom_id res chain seq x y z
N ASN A 1 12.66 1.07 -5.41
CA ASN A 1 11.82 0.28 -6.36
C ASN A 1 10.79 -0.55 -5.60
N LEU A 2 9.83 -1.21 -6.25
CA LEU A 2 8.75 -1.96 -5.57
C LEU A 2 9.25 -3.08 -4.65
N ILE A 3 10.39 -3.70 -4.97
CA ILE A 3 11.00 -4.75 -4.14
C ILE A 3 11.52 -4.16 -2.83
N GLN A 4 12.23 -3.03 -2.89
CA GLN A 4 12.71 -2.33 -1.69
C GLN A 4 11.55 -1.85 -0.81
N LEU A 5 10.48 -1.32 -1.41
CA LEU A 5 9.27 -0.94 -0.68
C LEU A 5 8.64 -2.14 0.05
N SER A 6 8.49 -3.27 -0.65
CA SER A 6 8.01 -4.52 -0.05
C SER A 6 8.87 -4.97 1.14
N ASN A 7 10.20 -4.83 1.04
CA ASN A 7 11.10 -5.16 2.14
C ASN A 7 10.93 -4.21 3.35
N MET A 8 10.75 -2.91 3.11
CA MET A 8 10.48 -1.94 4.18
C MET A 8 9.17 -2.25 4.90
N ILE A 9 8.11 -2.52 4.16
CA ILE A 9 6.81 -2.85 4.75
C ILE A 9 6.87 -4.17 5.53
N LYS A 10 7.57 -5.20 5.01
CA LYS A 10 7.79 -6.45 5.78
C LYS A 10 8.59 -6.24 7.05
N CYS A 11 9.52 -5.29 7.06
CA CYS A 11 10.31 -4.93 8.23
C CYS A 11 9.46 -4.21 9.28
N ALA A 12 8.65 -3.23 8.86
CA ALA A 12 7.77 -2.48 9.75
C ALA A 12 6.55 -3.29 10.23
N ILE A 13 6.02 -4.16 9.37
CA ILE A 13 4.82 -4.97 9.60
C ILE A 13 5.16 -6.44 9.33
N PRO A 14 5.73 -7.15 10.32
CA PRO A 14 6.04 -8.56 10.19
C PRO A 14 4.83 -9.40 9.79
N GLY A 15 5.02 -10.36 8.90
CA GLY A 15 3.95 -11.23 8.39
C GLY A 15 3.04 -10.62 7.31
N SER A 16 3.20 -9.34 6.99
CA SER A 16 2.50 -8.73 5.87
C SER A 16 2.92 -9.33 4.52
N ARG A 17 2.03 -9.22 3.52
CA ARG A 17 2.31 -9.58 2.12
C ARG A 17 2.20 -8.32 1.28
N PRO A 18 3.22 -7.44 1.22
CA PRO A 18 2.97 -6.07 0.78
C PRO A 18 2.53 -5.93 -0.67
N LEU A 19 3.04 -6.79 -1.54
CA LEU A 19 2.63 -6.87 -2.95
C LEU A 19 1.23 -7.45 -3.15
N LEU A 20 0.60 -8.01 -2.11
CA LEU A 20 -0.77 -8.50 -2.13
C LEU A 20 -1.72 -7.54 -1.41
N HIS A 21 -1.25 -6.92 -0.32
CA HIS A 21 -2.10 -6.15 0.59
C HIS A 21 -2.12 -4.63 0.30
N TYR A 22 -1.06 -4.08 -0.32
CA TYR A 22 -0.90 -2.61 -0.45
C TYR A 22 -0.72 -2.13 -1.89
N THR A 23 -0.89 -2.99 -2.88
CA THR A 23 -0.76 -2.61 -4.30
C THR A 23 -2.06 -2.71 -5.08
N ASP A 24 -3.15 -3.12 -4.43
CA ASP A 24 -4.51 -3.17 -4.98
C ASP A 24 -5.53 -2.96 -3.85
N TYR A 25 -5.39 -1.86 -3.10
CA TYR A 25 -6.26 -1.52 -1.97
C TYR A 25 -6.75 -0.08 -2.06
N GLY A 26 -8.04 0.13 -1.74
CA GLY A 26 -8.63 1.46 -1.73
C GLY A 26 -8.63 2.16 -3.08
N CYS A 27 -8.65 3.48 -3.05
CA CYS A 27 -8.61 4.33 -4.23
C CYS A 27 -7.18 4.63 -4.70
N TYR A 28 -6.18 4.54 -3.82
CA TYR A 28 -4.83 5.06 -4.03
C TYR A 28 -3.71 4.03 -3.85
N CYS A 29 -3.88 2.96 -3.05
CA CYS A 29 -2.82 1.96 -2.88
C CYS A 29 -2.73 1.02 -4.09
N GLY A 30 -2.09 1.48 -5.17
CA GLY A 30 -1.90 0.72 -6.40
C GLY A 30 -1.49 1.59 -7.59
N LYS A 31 -1.82 1.13 -8.80
CA LYS A 31 -1.56 1.91 -10.02
C LYS A 31 -2.64 2.98 -10.20
N GLY A 32 -2.26 4.25 -10.11
CA GLY A 32 -3.17 5.39 -10.30
C GLY A 32 -3.54 6.02 -8.97
N GLY A 33 -4.77 6.54 -8.88
CA GLY A 33 -5.27 7.19 -7.66
C GLY A 33 -6.24 8.33 -7.96
N SER A 34 -7.52 8.18 -7.61
CA SER A 34 -8.52 9.24 -7.74
C SER A 34 -9.68 9.07 -6.75
N GLY A 35 -10.38 10.17 -6.45
CA GLY A 35 -11.51 10.16 -5.52
C GLY A 35 -11.15 10.47 -4.06
N THR A 36 -11.95 9.96 -3.13
CA THR A 36 -11.80 10.18 -1.69
C THR A 36 -11.22 8.91 -1.06
N PRO A 37 -10.12 8.99 -0.29
CA PRO A 37 -9.57 7.83 0.39
C PRO A 37 -10.62 7.12 1.25
N VAL A 38 -10.65 5.79 1.20
CA VAL A 38 -11.69 4.99 1.88
C VAL A 38 -11.42 4.81 3.37
N ASP A 39 -10.16 4.91 3.80
CA ASP A 39 -9.72 4.83 5.19
C ASP A 39 -8.35 5.50 5.40
N GLU A 40 -7.76 5.33 6.59
CA GLU A 40 -6.44 5.87 6.92
C GLU A 40 -5.31 5.23 6.12
N LEU A 41 -5.40 3.94 5.78
CA LEU A 41 -4.39 3.25 4.99
C LEU A 41 -4.37 3.77 3.56
N ASP A 42 -5.54 3.91 2.95
CA ASP A 42 -5.68 4.47 1.61
C ASP A 42 -5.22 5.94 1.57
N ARG A 43 -5.41 6.68 2.66
CA ARG A 43 -4.85 8.03 2.82
C ARG A 43 -3.32 8.03 2.87
N CYS A 44 -2.68 7.00 3.42
CA CYS A 44 -1.22 6.85 3.37
C CYS A 44 -0.69 6.64 1.95
N CYS A 45 -1.49 6.08 1.04
CA CYS A 45 -1.09 5.78 -0.33
C CYS A 45 -1.35 6.91 -1.33
N LYS A 46 -2.18 7.90 -0.95
CA LYS A 46 -2.47 9.09 -1.74
C LYS A 46 -1.25 9.99 -1.87
#